data_AF-A0A949E418-F1
#
_entry.id   AF-A0A949E418-F1
#
_cell.length_a   1.000
_cell.length_b   1.000
_cell.length_c   1.000
_cell.angle_alpha   90.00
_cell.angle_beta   90.00
_cell.angle_gamma   90.00
#
_symmetry.space_group_name_H-M   'P 1'
#
loop_
_entity.id
_entity.type
_entity.pdbx_description
1 polymer ?
#
loop_
_entity_poly.entity_id
_entity_poly.type
_entity_poly.pdbx_seq_one_letter_code
_entity_poly.pdbx_strand_id
1 'polypeptide(L)'
;MKLHQRKRKHRPPPVQRREEIGTSSSSSSPKGVGLGGTAGLSGSVQFDADHCRTSRQCRPAPGQTVSDAFFIAFSVLGGAILAAAFVWAYWPTLVGLVAAWNREPDYSHGFLVAPLAVYFLWVRRDSFPKKGSEGRDQRAEIRGQRAEGRDQRAEGRGQRAEIRDQGSGVRDRQSSFIIHQSPGSRPLTPFSWLGLGLIAACVAARVFGAHFYLDAIDGWSIMLWVGGVVLLLAGRKVFWWSLPSIAFLWFMVPLPFRMERWLSLPLQGAATKLSCWILQALGQPALAEGHVIFLGDHRLEIEQACSGLRIFVGITALAFAYVIVARRAWWEKALLLLSAVPIALLANAARIVATGLLYQYVSGEAAKKFSHDGAGWVMILLAAGMFGLVLWYLCRLVQEVELVGVGDVVRRERV
;
A
#
# COMPACT_ATOMS: atom_id res chain seq x y z
N MET A 1 -31.72 35.55 5.06
CA MET A 1 -32.15 34.63 3.99
C MET A 1 -31.86 33.20 4.47
N LYS A 2 -32.87 32.52 5.02
CA LYS A 2 -32.77 31.16 5.59
C LYS A 2 -32.94 30.14 4.46
N LEU A 3 -32.01 29.18 4.32
CA LEU A 3 -32.26 27.98 3.52
C LEU A 3 -31.74 26.73 4.24
N HIS A 4 -32.69 25.81 4.38
CA HIS A 4 -32.68 24.59 5.17
C HIS A 4 -31.58 23.59 4.78
N GLN A 5 -30.83 23.10 5.76
CA GLN A 5 -30.20 21.78 5.67
C GLN A 5 -31.18 20.70 6.17
N ARG A 6 -31.68 19.87 5.25
CA ARG A 6 -32.40 18.64 5.60
C ARG A 6 -31.40 17.48 5.76
N LYS A 7 -31.24 17.02 7.01
CA LYS A 7 -30.68 15.70 7.35
C LYS A 7 -31.53 14.60 6.68
N ARG A 8 -30.95 13.75 5.82
CA ARG A 8 -31.56 12.47 5.43
C ARG A 8 -30.92 11.32 6.22
N LYS A 9 -31.69 10.83 7.18
CA LYS A 9 -31.50 9.59 7.95
C LYS A 9 -31.85 8.42 7.01
N HIS A 10 -30.90 7.52 6.73
CA HIS A 10 -31.19 6.28 6.00
C HIS A 10 -31.97 5.31 6.92
N ARG A 11 -33.21 4.98 6.53
CA ARG A 11 -33.95 3.78 6.99
C ARG A 11 -33.73 2.65 5.97
N PRO A 12 -33.53 1.40 6.39
CA PRO A 12 -33.65 0.24 5.51
C PRO A 12 -35.13 -0.20 5.33
N PRO A 13 -35.49 -0.86 4.21
CA PRO A 13 -36.84 -1.37 3.95
C PRO A 13 -37.13 -2.68 4.70
N PRO A 14 -38.41 -3.08 4.84
CA PRO A 14 -38.82 -4.16 5.74
C PRO A 14 -38.57 -5.55 5.16
N VAL A 15 -38.16 -6.45 6.05
CA VAL A 15 -38.01 -7.89 5.85
C VAL A 15 -39.39 -8.54 5.88
N GLN A 16 -39.84 -9.11 4.76
CA GLN A 16 -40.98 -10.02 4.77
C GLN A 16 -40.54 -11.40 5.27
N ARG A 17 -41.17 -11.81 6.36
CA ARG A 17 -41.05 -13.07 7.07
C ARG A 17 -41.82 -14.14 6.28
N ARG A 18 -41.14 -15.15 5.73
CA ARG A 18 -41.79 -16.37 5.22
C ARG A 18 -41.86 -17.38 6.37
N GLU A 19 -43.07 -17.75 6.73
CA GLU A 19 -43.40 -18.75 7.73
C GLU A 19 -42.96 -20.15 7.27
N GLU A 20 -42.35 -20.88 8.20
CA GLU A 20 -42.18 -22.32 8.14
C GLU A 20 -43.50 -22.98 8.56
N ILE A 21 -44.05 -23.85 7.70
CA ILE A 21 -44.96 -24.92 8.13
C ILE A 21 -44.48 -26.19 7.44
N GLY A 22 -44.04 -27.15 8.24
CA GLY A 22 -43.68 -28.48 7.81
C GLY A 22 -44.87 -29.44 7.78
N THR A 23 -44.51 -30.70 7.55
CA THR A 23 -45.26 -31.96 7.74
C THR A 23 -46.02 -32.52 6.53
N SER A 24 -45.40 -33.59 5.98
CA SER A 24 -45.97 -34.91 5.66
C SER A 24 -47.41 -35.01 5.16
N SER A 25 -47.62 -35.69 4.02
CA SER A 25 -48.09 -37.09 4.00
C SER A 25 -48.48 -37.57 2.59
N SER A 26 -48.07 -38.80 2.30
CA SER A 26 -48.84 -39.87 1.63
C SER A 26 -49.38 -39.73 0.20
N SER A 27 -48.87 -40.67 -0.61
CA SER A 27 -49.62 -41.68 -1.38
C SER A 27 -50.22 -41.38 -2.75
N SER A 28 -50.11 -42.43 -3.57
CA SER A 28 -50.97 -42.88 -4.67
C SER A 28 -50.68 -42.39 -6.09
N SER A 29 -49.91 -43.24 -6.80
CA SER A 29 -50.18 -43.63 -8.20
C SER A 29 -51.57 -44.32 -8.29
N PRO A 30 -52.26 -44.43 -9.46
CA PRO A 30 -51.69 -45.10 -10.64
C PRO A 30 -52.11 -44.59 -12.04
N LYS A 31 -51.26 -44.96 -13.01
CA LYS A 31 -51.48 -45.37 -14.42
C LYS A 31 -52.79 -44.99 -15.14
N GLY A 32 -52.63 -44.42 -16.34
CA GLY A 32 -53.63 -44.43 -17.41
C GLY A 32 -52.99 -44.19 -18.78
N VAL A 33 -53.13 -45.18 -19.67
CA VAL A 33 -52.67 -45.24 -21.07
C VAL A 33 -53.68 -44.52 -21.99
N GLY A 34 -53.23 -43.86 -23.05
CA GLY A 34 -54.11 -43.35 -24.10
C GLY A 34 -53.37 -42.80 -25.33
N LEU A 35 -53.49 -43.51 -26.44
CA LEU A 35 -52.97 -43.21 -27.78
C LEU A 35 -53.74 -42.08 -28.50
N GLY A 36 -53.06 -41.38 -29.42
CA GLY A 36 -53.67 -40.92 -30.67
C GLY A 36 -53.47 -39.45 -31.07
N GLY A 37 -52.93 -39.23 -32.27
CA GLY A 37 -53.45 -38.17 -33.17
C GLY A 37 -52.63 -36.90 -33.40
N THR A 38 -51.68 -36.98 -34.33
CA THR A 38 -51.46 -36.10 -35.50
C THR A 38 -51.58 -34.56 -35.44
N ALA A 39 -50.50 -33.95 -35.94
CA ALA A 39 -50.41 -32.79 -36.84
C ALA A 39 -50.59 -31.36 -36.28
N GLY A 40 -49.57 -30.53 -36.51
CA GLY A 40 -49.68 -29.07 -36.35
C GLY A 40 -48.32 -28.38 -36.27
N LEU A 41 -47.90 -27.80 -37.40
CA LEU A 41 -46.68 -27.01 -37.59
C LEU A 41 -46.62 -25.76 -36.71
N SER A 42 -45.38 -25.28 -36.55
CA SER A 42 -44.97 -23.87 -36.41
C SER A 42 -44.68 -23.35 -34.99
N GLY A 43 -43.52 -22.73 -34.84
CA GLY A 43 -43.29 -21.69 -33.83
C GLY A 43 -42.12 -21.92 -32.88
N SER A 44 -41.00 -21.26 -33.19
CA SER A 44 -40.04 -20.69 -32.23
C SER A 44 -39.52 -21.58 -31.09
N VAL A 45 -38.30 -22.12 -31.27
CA VAL A 45 -37.47 -22.60 -30.16
C VAL A 45 -37.05 -21.40 -29.32
N GLN A 46 -37.82 -21.13 -28.28
CA GLN A 46 -37.48 -20.23 -27.20
C GLN A 46 -36.41 -20.94 -26.34
N PHE A 47 -35.19 -20.41 -26.33
CA PHE A 47 -34.11 -20.89 -25.47
C PHE A 47 -34.42 -20.48 -24.02
N ASP A 48 -35.11 -21.36 -23.28
CA ASP A 48 -35.32 -21.20 -21.84
C ASP A 48 -33.98 -21.29 -21.10
N ALA A 49 -33.61 -20.17 -20.46
CA ALA A 49 -32.36 -19.97 -19.72
C ALA A 49 -32.33 -20.67 -18.35
N ASP A 50 -33.23 -21.61 -18.08
CA ASP A 50 -33.38 -22.24 -16.75
C ASP A 50 -32.92 -23.70 -16.68
N HIS A 51 -32.39 -24.27 -17.76
CA HIS A 51 -31.99 -25.70 -17.78
C HIS A 51 -30.55 -26.00 -17.33
N CYS A 52 -29.80 -25.01 -16.82
CA CYS A 52 -28.43 -25.22 -16.33
C CYS A 52 -28.35 -25.33 -14.79
N ARG A 53 -29.22 -26.12 -14.16
CA ARG A 53 -29.20 -26.35 -12.70
C ARG A 53 -29.11 -27.80 -12.26
N THR A 54 -28.84 -28.72 -13.19
CA THR A 54 -28.87 -30.18 -12.92
C THR A 54 -27.72 -30.98 -13.53
N SER A 55 -26.57 -30.35 -13.81
CA SER A 55 -25.33 -31.13 -13.99
C SER A 55 -24.63 -31.32 -12.64
N ARG A 56 -24.41 -32.57 -12.27
CA ARG A 56 -23.59 -33.03 -11.14
C ARG A 56 -22.11 -32.71 -11.39
N GLN A 57 -21.74 -31.44 -11.58
CA GLN A 57 -20.40 -31.02 -11.96
C GLN A 57 -19.98 -29.73 -11.26
N CYS A 58 -20.24 -29.66 -9.95
CA CYS A 58 -19.60 -28.72 -9.02
C CYS A 58 -19.31 -29.43 -7.69
N ARG A 59 -18.67 -30.61 -7.73
CA ARG A 59 -17.96 -31.13 -6.55
C ARG A 59 -16.47 -30.84 -6.76
N PRO A 60 -15.78 -30.15 -5.84
CA PRO A 60 -14.33 -30.04 -5.91
C PRO A 60 -13.76 -31.46 -5.98
N ALA A 61 -12.81 -31.70 -6.89
CA ALA A 61 -12.19 -33.01 -7.04
C ALA A 61 -11.61 -33.44 -5.68
N PRO A 62 -11.89 -34.66 -5.17
CA PRO A 62 -11.48 -35.10 -3.83
C PRO A 62 -9.96 -35.10 -3.59
N GLY A 63 -9.15 -34.89 -4.63
CA GLY A 63 -7.68 -34.73 -4.52
C GLY A 63 -7.17 -33.29 -4.41
N GLN A 64 -7.99 -32.25 -4.64
CA GLN A 64 -7.53 -30.84 -4.55
C GLN A 64 -7.49 -30.31 -3.11
N THR A 65 -8.40 -30.77 -2.24
CA THR A 65 -8.50 -30.29 -0.86
C THR A 65 -7.36 -30.80 0.02
N VAL A 66 -6.88 -32.03 -0.21
CA VAL A 66 -5.77 -32.64 0.54
C VAL A 66 -4.43 -31.98 0.17
N SER A 67 -4.21 -31.69 -1.11
CA SER A 67 -3.01 -30.96 -1.54
C SER A 67 -2.99 -29.54 -0.97
N ASP A 68 -4.11 -28.84 -1.00
CA ASP A 68 -4.19 -27.46 -0.49
C ASP A 68 -3.96 -27.39 1.02
N ALA A 69 -4.52 -28.32 1.79
CA ALA A 69 -4.30 -28.40 3.24
C ALA A 69 -2.84 -28.69 3.59
N PHE A 70 -2.18 -29.59 2.85
CA PHE A 70 -0.77 -29.90 3.03
C PHE A 70 0.13 -28.70 2.70
N PHE A 71 -0.14 -27.99 1.59
CA PHE A 71 0.61 -26.77 1.24
C PHE A 71 0.41 -25.66 2.28
N ILE A 72 -0.81 -25.47 2.80
CA ILE A 72 -1.08 -24.49 3.85
C ILE A 72 -0.32 -24.86 5.13
N ALA A 73 -0.38 -26.11 5.58
CA ALA A 73 0.32 -26.57 6.77
C ALA A 73 1.85 -26.40 6.65
N PHE A 74 2.41 -26.75 5.49
CA PHE A 74 3.84 -26.57 5.20
C PHE A 74 4.24 -25.08 5.19
N SER A 75 3.45 -24.20 4.59
CA SER A 75 3.69 -22.75 4.62
C SER A 75 3.58 -22.15 6.02
N VAL A 76 2.63 -22.62 6.84
CA VAL A 76 2.47 -22.18 8.24
C VAL A 76 3.67 -22.63 9.08
N LEU A 77 4.08 -23.89 8.96
CA LEU A 77 5.24 -24.41 9.67
C LEU A 77 6.53 -23.69 9.24
N GLY A 78 6.74 -23.53 7.92
CA GLY A 78 7.88 -22.78 7.39
C GLY A 78 7.89 -21.33 7.86
N GLY A 79 6.73 -20.68 7.90
CA GLY A 79 6.58 -19.33 8.46
C GLY A 79 6.91 -19.26 9.95
N ALA A 80 6.47 -20.25 10.75
CA ALA A 80 6.79 -20.31 12.17
C ALA A 80 8.29 -20.51 12.44
N ILE A 81 8.95 -21.37 11.66
CA ILE A 81 10.41 -21.57 11.75
C ILE A 81 11.16 -20.29 11.40
N LEU A 82 10.77 -19.60 10.32
CA LEU A 82 11.38 -18.32 9.93
C LEU A 82 11.13 -17.24 10.99
N ALA A 83 9.95 -17.19 11.60
CA ALA A 83 9.67 -16.25 12.68
C ALA A 83 10.52 -16.55 13.94
N ALA A 84 10.67 -17.82 14.33
CA ALA A 84 11.53 -18.21 15.44
C ALA A 84 13.00 -17.87 15.17
N ALA A 85 13.49 -18.15 13.95
CA ALA A 85 14.84 -17.79 13.52
C ALA A 85 15.05 -16.27 13.53
N PHE A 86 14.06 -15.50 13.10
CA PHE A 86 14.09 -14.03 13.17
C PHE A 86 14.23 -13.54 14.60
N VAL A 87 13.35 -13.99 15.52
CA VAL A 87 13.39 -13.54 16.92
C VAL A 87 14.72 -13.92 17.57
N TRP A 88 15.18 -15.15 17.36
CA TRP A 88 16.47 -15.60 17.91
C TRP A 88 17.65 -14.79 17.37
N ALA A 89 17.72 -14.60 16.05
CA ALA A 89 18.82 -13.88 15.43
C ALA A 89 18.80 -12.38 15.77
N TYR A 90 17.64 -11.72 15.69
CA TYR A 90 17.48 -10.27 15.87
C TYR A 90 17.22 -9.85 17.31
N TRP A 91 17.19 -10.76 18.29
CA TRP A 91 16.93 -10.40 19.69
C TRP A 91 17.80 -9.22 20.20
N PRO A 92 19.14 -9.22 20.01
CA PRO A 92 19.97 -8.11 20.46
C PRO A 92 19.64 -6.79 19.74
N THR A 93 19.36 -6.87 18.43
CA THR A 93 19.02 -5.72 17.59
C THR A 93 17.67 -5.12 18.02
N LEU A 94 16.67 -5.95 18.31
CA LEU A 94 15.36 -5.51 18.79
C LEU A 94 15.46 -4.85 20.17
N VAL A 95 16.25 -5.41 21.08
CA VAL A 95 16.53 -4.80 22.39
C VAL A 95 17.24 -3.46 22.21
N GLY A 96 18.23 -3.37 21.31
CA GLY A 96 18.93 -2.13 20.98
C GLY A 96 17.99 -1.05 20.42
N LEU A 97 17.10 -1.44 19.50
CA LEU A 97 16.09 -0.53 18.94
C LEU A 97 15.11 -0.03 20.01
N VAL A 98 14.59 -0.92 20.86
CA VAL A 98 13.70 -0.54 21.97
C VAL A 98 14.43 0.35 22.98
N ALA A 99 15.71 0.11 23.24
CA ALA A 99 16.52 0.96 24.09
C ALA A 99 16.71 2.35 23.46
N ALA A 100 16.99 2.43 22.15
CA ALA A 100 17.10 3.69 21.42
C ALA A 100 15.79 4.48 21.49
N TRP A 101 14.63 3.85 21.24
CA TRP A 101 13.34 4.54 21.29
C TRP A 101 12.97 5.05 22.69
N ASN A 102 13.47 4.40 23.75
CA ASN A 102 13.25 4.82 25.12
C ASN A 102 14.23 5.92 25.59
N ARG A 103 15.49 5.85 25.15
CA ARG A 103 16.56 6.72 25.64
C ARG A 103 16.73 7.98 24.80
N GLU A 104 16.44 7.90 23.51
CA GLU A 104 16.63 8.98 22.55
C GLU A 104 15.26 9.56 22.17
N PRO A 105 14.91 10.74 22.69
CA PRO A 105 13.61 11.32 22.40
C PRO A 105 13.44 11.69 20.91
N ASP A 106 14.52 11.70 20.12
CA ASP A 106 14.50 11.87 18.66
C ASP A 106 13.86 10.69 17.91
N TYR A 107 13.93 9.49 18.49
CA TYR A 107 13.46 8.24 17.89
C TYR A 107 12.30 7.59 18.65
N SER A 108 11.68 8.30 19.60
CA SER A 108 10.55 7.80 20.40
C SER A 108 9.33 7.37 19.57
N HIS A 109 9.19 7.91 18.36
CA HIS A 109 8.15 7.52 17.40
C HIS A 109 8.28 6.07 16.89
N GLY A 110 9.44 5.42 17.07
CA GLY A 110 9.72 4.06 16.62
C GLY A 110 8.68 3.03 17.10
N PHE A 111 8.14 3.20 18.32
CA PHE A 111 7.08 2.33 18.86
C PHE A 111 5.80 2.33 18.03
N LEU A 112 5.50 3.42 17.33
CA LEU A 112 4.29 3.54 16.49
C LEU A 112 4.49 2.95 15.09
N VAL A 113 5.74 2.79 14.65
CA VAL A 113 6.05 2.42 13.26
C VAL A 113 5.56 1.01 12.94
N ALA A 114 5.87 0.01 13.79
CA ALA A 114 5.46 -1.37 13.55
C ALA A 114 3.93 -1.57 13.58
N PRO A 115 3.18 -1.05 14.58
CA PRO A 115 1.70 -1.10 14.56
C PRO A 115 1.10 -0.43 13.32
N LEU A 116 1.61 0.73 12.92
CA LEU A 116 1.13 1.44 11.73
C LEU A 116 1.45 0.68 10.43
N ALA A 117 2.61 0.04 10.31
CA ALA A 117 2.94 -0.80 9.17
C ALA A 117 1.92 -1.95 9.00
N VAL A 118 1.55 -2.60 10.11
CA VAL A 118 0.48 -3.63 10.14
C VAL A 118 -0.87 -3.02 9.79
N TYR A 119 -1.20 -1.86 10.35
CA TYR A 119 -2.44 -1.14 10.00
C TYR A 119 -2.52 -0.81 8.50
N PHE A 120 -1.42 -0.42 7.85
CA PHE A 120 -1.41 -0.18 6.40
C PHE A 120 -1.68 -1.44 5.57
N LEU A 121 -1.22 -2.61 6.02
CA LEU A 121 -1.59 -3.88 5.39
C LEU A 121 -3.09 -4.12 5.52
N TRP A 122 -3.65 -3.85 6.70
CA TRP A 122 -5.08 -3.99 6.96
C TRP A 122 -5.93 -3.04 6.11
N VAL A 123 -5.56 -1.76 6.00
CA VAL A 123 -6.25 -0.77 5.15
C VAL A 123 -6.22 -1.18 3.68
N ARG A 124 -5.15 -1.83 3.23
CA ARG A 124 -4.98 -2.26 1.82
C ARG A 124 -5.56 -3.65 1.52
N ARG A 125 -6.22 -4.31 2.48
CA ARG A 125 -6.75 -5.68 2.34
C ARG A 125 -7.70 -5.85 1.15
N ASP A 126 -8.45 -4.81 0.80
CA ASP A 126 -9.43 -4.88 -0.30
C ASP A 126 -8.74 -4.95 -1.67
N SER A 127 -7.50 -4.48 -1.77
CA SER A 127 -6.65 -4.55 -2.97
C SER A 127 -5.75 -5.79 -2.99
N PHE A 128 -5.99 -6.76 -2.10
CA PHE A 128 -5.16 -7.95 -2.00
C PHE A 128 -5.19 -8.78 -3.31
N PRO A 129 -4.02 -9.23 -3.82
CA PRO A 129 -3.96 -10.02 -5.05
C PRO A 129 -4.74 -11.34 -4.92
N LYS A 130 -5.77 -11.55 -5.75
CA LYS A 130 -6.55 -12.79 -5.78
C LYS A 130 -5.84 -13.85 -6.65
N LYS A 131 -5.79 -15.10 -6.17
CA LYS A 131 -5.08 -16.26 -6.79
C LYS A 131 -5.52 -16.67 -8.23
N GLY A 132 -6.40 -15.92 -8.90
CA GLY A 132 -7.01 -16.30 -10.20
C GLY A 132 -6.88 -15.31 -11.34
N SER A 133 -6.20 -14.16 -11.19
CA SER A 133 -6.14 -13.15 -12.27
C SER A 133 -5.19 -13.54 -13.41
N GLU A 134 -4.06 -14.20 -13.13
CA GLU A 134 -3.07 -14.60 -14.14
C GLU A 134 -3.65 -15.57 -15.17
N GLY A 135 -4.36 -16.61 -14.72
CA GLY A 135 -4.98 -17.57 -15.62
C GLY A 135 -6.14 -16.97 -16.43
N ARG A 136 -6.71 -15.83 -16.02
CA ARG A 136 -7.79 -15.15 -16.72
C ARG A 136 -7.24 -14.15 -17.74
N ASP A 137 -6.25 -13.35 -17.37
CA ASP A 137 -5.58 -12.38 -18.25
C ASP A 137 -4.86 -13.11 -19.38
N GLN A 138 -4.11 -14.16 -19.05
CA GLN A 138 -3.40 -14.97 -20.04
C GLN A 138 -4.36 -15.75 -20.95
N ARG A 139 -5.51 -16.20 -20.41
CA ARG A 139 -6.56 -16.84 -21.23
C ARG A 139 -7.33 -15.84 -22.09
N ALA A 140 -7.46 -14.58 -21.66
CA ALA A 140 -8.03 -13.50 -22.45
C ALA A 140 -7.09 -13.08 -23.58
N GLU A 141 -5.78 -12.99 -23.31
CA GLU A 141 -4.74 -12.72 -24.30
C GLU A 141 -4.64 -13.84 -25.36
N ILE A 142 -4.61 -15.11 -24.93
CA ILE A 142 -4.66 -16.26 -25.85
C ILE A 142 -5.97 -16.27 -26.65
N ARG A 143 -7.10 -15.84 -26.07
CA ARG A 143 -8.38 -15.74 -26.78
C ARG A 143 -8.38 -14.59 -27.80
N GLY A 144 -7.71 -13.47 -27.49
CA GLY A 144 -7.47 -12.36 -28.42
C GLY A 144 -6.60 -12.79 -29.60
N GLN A 145 -5.46 -13.41 -29.34
CA GLN A 145 -4.58 -13.95 -30.40
C GLN A 145 -5.28 -15.00 -31.28
N ARG A 146 -6.16 -15.82 -30.70
CA ARG A 146 -7.00 -16.77 -31.46
C ARG A 146 -8.08 -16.10 -32.29
N ALA A 147 -8.59 -14.93 -31.89
CA ALA A 147 -9.56 -14.16 -32.66
C ALA A 147 -8.86 -13.49 -33.85
N GLU A 148 -7.72 -12.83 -33.61
CA GLU A 148 -6.87 -12.25 -34.66
C GLU A 148 -6.44 -13.30 -35.69
N GLY A 149 -6.01 -14.49 -35.25
CA GLY A 149 -5.68 -15.59 -36.14
C GLY A 149 -6.87 -16.18 -36.93
N ARG A 150 -8.11 -16.00 -36.44
CA ARG A 150 -9.32 -16.36 -37.21
C ARG A 150 -9.63 -15.31 -38.27
N ASP A 151 -9.48 -14.03 -37.94
CA ASP A 151 -9.76 -12.93 -38.87
C ASP A 151 -8.78 -12.96 -40.05
N GLN A 152 -7.47 -13.13 -39.79
CA GLN A 152 -6.47 -13.33 -40.85
C GLN A 152 -6.79 -14.56 -41.74
N ARG A 153 -7.34 -15.62 -41.15
CA ARG A 153 -7.75 -16.82 -41.91
C ARG A 153 -9.04 -16.61 -42.70
N ALA A 154 -9.93 -15.72 -42.25
CA ALA A 154 -11.14 -15.32 -42.96
C ALA A 154 -10.78 -14.41 -44.15
N GLU A 155 -9.87 -13.45 -43.95
CA GLU A 155 -9.30 -12.60 -45.01
C GLU A 155 -8.59 -13.43 -46.09
N GLY A 156 -7.74 -14.37 -45.67
CA GLY A 156 -7.07 -15.29 -46.59
C GLY A 156 -8.04 -16.22 -47.34
N ARG A 157 -9.21 -16.56 -46.76
CA ARG A 157 -10.28 -17.29 -47.48
C ARG A 157 -11.04 -16.40 -48.45
N GLY A 158 -11.22 -15.12 -48.13
CA GLY A 158 -11.78 -14.12 -49.05
C GLY A 158 -10.89 -13.97 -50.28
N GLN A 159 -9.59 -13.73 -50.09
CA GLN A 159 -8.60 -13.67 -51.17
C GLN A 159 -8.51 -14.99 -51.95
N ARG A 160 -8.62 -16.14 -51.28
CA ARG A 160 -8.61 -17.45 -51.95
C ARG A 160 -9.92 -17.77 -52.68
N ALA A 161 -11.03 -17.17 -52.31
CA ALA A 161 -12.28 -17.21 -53.08
C ALA A 161 -12.19 -16.30 -54.32
N GLU A 162 -11.49 -15.18 -54.21
CA GLU A 162 -11.17 -14.25 -55.31
C GLU A 162 -10.20 -14.88 -56.32
N ILE A 163 -9.18 -15.62 -55.86
CA ILE A 163 -8.23 -16.37 -56.71
C ILE A 163 -8.89 -17.62 -57.34
N ARG A 164 -10.03 -18.10 -56.82
CA ARG A 164 -10.72 -19.29 -57.35
C ARG A 164 -11.58 -19.02 -58.59
N ASP A 165 -11.68 -17.77 -59.04
CA ASP A 165 -12.30 -17.39 -60.31
C ASP A 165 -11.30 -17.34 -61.49
N GLN A 166 -10.01 -17.57 -61.22
CA GLN A 166 -8.98 -17.74 -62.25
C GLN A 166 -8.41 -19.16 -62.19
N GLY A 167 -8.40 -19.81 -63.34
CA GLY A 167 -8.35 -21.26 -63.49
C GLY A 167 -7.15 -21.99 -62.88
N SER A 168 -7.47 -23.24 -62.50
CA SER A 168 -6.66 -24.47 -62.52
C SER A 168 -5.20 -24.45 -62.03
N GLY A 169 -4.96 -25.34 -61.06
CA GLY A 169 -3.74 -26.15 -61.03
C GLY A 169 -2.73 -25.74 -59.96
N VAL A 170 -2.66 -26.55 -58.90
CA VAL A 170 -1.43 -27.20 -58.39
C VAL A 170 -1.76 -27.76 -57.00
N ARG A 171 -1.47 -29.04 -56.87
CA ARG A 171 -1.63 -29.88 -55.69
C ARG A 171 -0.40 -29.72 -54.78
N ASP A 172 -0.59 -30.06 -53.51
CA ASP A 172 0.41 -30.35 -52.48
C ASP A 172 1.28 -29.21 -51.91
N ARG A 173 1.02 -28.91 -50.63
CA ARG A 173 2.06 -28.93 -49.60
C ARG A 173 1.47 -29.04 -48.19
N GLN A 174 1.73 -30.20 -47.59
CA GLN A 174 2.00 -30.45 -46.17
C GLN A 174 1.20 -29.65 -45.13
N SER A 175 0.16 -30.31 -44.61
CA SER A 175 -0.30 -30.10 -43.24
C SER A 175 0.72 -30.68 -42.25
N SER A 176 1.73 -29.91 -41.86
CA SER A 176 2.51 -30.20 -40.65
C SER A 176 1.61 -29.91 -39.45
N PHE A 177 0.97 -30.96 -38.95
CA PHE A 177 0.17 -30.93 -37.72
C PHE A 177 1.12 -30.81 -36.53
N ILE A 178 1.54 -29.59 -36.21
CA ILE A 178 2.18 -29.31 -34.93
C ILE A 178 1.08 -29.38 -33.87
N ILE A 179 1.06 -30.49 -33.12
CA ILE A 179 0.39 -30.55 -31.83
C ILE A 179 1.08 -29.51 -30.95
N HIS A 180 0.52 -28.30 -30.89
CA HIS A 180 0.82 -27.38 -29.81
C HIS A 180 0.33 -28.07 -28.53
N GLN A 181 1.26 -28.75 -27.85
CA GLN A 181 1.10 -29.07 -26.44
C GLN A 181 0.69 -27.78 -25.75
N SER A 182 -0.50 -27.79 -25.16
CA SER A 182 -0.95 -26.74 -24.27
C SER A 182 0.13 -26.60 -23.19
N PRO A 183 0.74 -25.42 -22.98
CA PRO A 183 1.67 -25.28 -21.87
C PRO A 183 0.86 -25.59 -20.62
N GLY A 184 1.21 -26.70 -19.96
CA GLY A 184 0.62 -27.08 -18.69
C GLY A 184 0.59 -25.83 -17.83
N SER A 185 -0.58 -25.57 -17.24
CA SER A 185 -0.77 -24.49 -16.27
C SER A 185 0.37 -24.57 -15.27
N ARG A 186 1.37 -23.70 -15.40
CA ARG A 186 2.46 -23.62 -14.44
C ARG A 186 1.76 -23.36 -13.10
N PRO A 187 1.88 -24.25 -12.09
CA PRO A 187 1.43 -23.90 -10.76
C PRO A 187 2.14 -22.60 -10.40
N LEU A 188 1.37 -21.61 -9.92
CA LEU A 188 1.90 -20.38 -9.31
C LEU A 188 3.13 -20.76 -8.48
N THR A 189 4.29 -20.25 -8.88
CA THR A 189 5.60 -20.74 -8.42
C THR A 189 5.62 -20.91 -6.89
N PRO A 190 5.75 -22.15 -6.37
CA PRO A 190 5.65 -22.42 -4.93
C PRO A 190 6.92 -22.07 -4.14
N PHE A 191 7.97 -21.57 -4.77
CA PHE A 191 9.17 -21.11 -4.08
C PHE A 191 9.87 -20.07 -4.97
N SER A 192 10.08 -18.86 -4.48
CA SER A 192 10.81 -17.86 -5.24
C SER A 192 12.28 -17.86 -4.84
N TRP A 193 13.17 -18.25 -5.76
CA TRP A 193 14.62 -18.12 -5.57
C TRP A 193 15.03 -16.68 -5.25
N LEU A 194 14.24 -15.71 -5.72
CA LEU A 194 14.39 -14.30 -5.40
C LEU A 194 14.13 -14.01 -3.91
N GLY A 195 13.17 -14.68 -3.27
CA GLY A 195 12.93 -14.58 -1.83
C GLY A 195 14.13 -15.12 -1.03
N LEU A 196 14.66 -16.27 -1.44
CA LEU A 196 15.87 -16.83 -0.84
C LEU A 196 17.09 -15.92 -1.06
N GLY A 197 17.24 -15.33 -2.25
CA GLY A 197 18.28 -14.35 -2.53
C GLY A 197 18.18 -13.10 -1.66
N LEU A 198 16.96 -12.64 -1.37
CA LEU A 198 16.75 -11.49 -0.48
C LEU A 198 17.04 -11.83 0.99
N ILE A 199 16.74 -13.06 1.44
CA ILE A 199 17.14 -13.57 2.75
C ILE A 199 18.66 -13.72 2.84
N ALA A 200 19.32 -14.21 1.79
CA ALA A 200 20.78 -14.29 1.74
C ALA A 200 21.42 -12.89 1.79
N ALA A 201 20.85 -11.91 1.07
CA ALA A 201 21.28 -10.52 1.14
C ALA A 201 21.07 -9.91 2.53
N CYS A 202 19.97 -10.26 3.21
CA CYS A 202 19.72 -9.90 4.60
C CYS A 202 20.82 -10.44 5.54
N VAL A 203 21.14 -11.73 5.45
CA VAL A 203 22.22 -12.34 6.23
C VAL A 203 23.56 -11.67 5.94
N ALA A 204 23.87 -11.42 4.66
CA ALA A 204 25.10 -10.73 4.27
C ALA A 204 25.16 -9.30 4.84
N ALA A 205 24.06 -8.53 4.77
CA ALA A 205 23.96 -7.20 5.35
C ALA A 205 24.14 -7.22 6.88
N ARG A 206 23.59 -8.23 7.56
CA ARG A 206 23.76 -8.44 9.00
C ARG A 206 25.21 -8.78 9.37
N VAL A 207 25.84 -9.71 8.65
CA VAL A 207 27.26 -10.05 8.85
C VAL A 207 28.14 -8.83 8.60
N PHE A 208 27.85 -8.06 7.56
CA PHE A 208 28.54 -6.80 7.28
C PHE A 208 28.34 -5.78 8.42
N GLY A 209 27.10 -5.57 8.86
CA GLY A 209 26.78 -4.68 9.98
C GLY A 209 27.51 -5.07 11.26
N ALA A 210 27.52 -6.36 11.60
CA ALA A 210 28.24 -6.90 12.74
C ALA A 210 29.77 -6.76 12.61
N HIS A 211 30.33 -6.99 11.42
CA HIS A 211 31.77 -6.90 11.18
C HIS A 211 32.30 -5.47 11.30
N PHE A 212 31.53 -4.48 10.85
CA PHE A 212 31.90 -3.07 10.89
C PHE A 212 31.31 -2.29 12.07
N TYR A 213 30.63 -2.96 13.01
CA TYR A 213 29.93 -2.33 14.14
C TYR A 213 28.95 -1.22 13.70
N LEU A 214 28.17 -1.50 12.66
CA LEU A 214 27.19 -0.59 12.07
C LEU A 214 25.77 -1.05 12.44
N ASP A 215 25.32 -0.70 13.64
CA ASP A 215 24.01 -1.09 14.20
C ASP A 215 22.82 -0.70 13.32
N ALA A 216 22.92 0.43 12.61
CA ALA A 216 21.86 0.88 11.69
C ALA A 216 21.66 -0.08 10.50
N ILE A 217 22.75 -0.65 9.96
CA ILE A 217 22.67 -1.62 8.86
C ILE A 217 21.98 -2.89 9.36
N ASP A 218 22.30 -3.29 10.58
CA ASP A 218 21.67 -4.45 11.20
C ASP A 218 20.15 -4.21 11.39
N GLY A 219 19.76 -3.04 11.89
CA GLY A 219 18.35 -2.64 11.94
C GLY A 219 17.67 -2.66 10.55
N TRP A 220 18.31 -2.09 9.52
CA TRP A 220 17.74 -2.05 8.15
C TRP A 220 17.67 -3.42 7.48
N SER A 221 18.49 -4.38 7.90
CA SER A 221 18.42 -5.75 7.40
C SER A 221 17.11 -6.47 7.78
N ILE A 222 16.39 -6.00 8.82
CA ILE A 222 15.04 -6.49 9.18
C ILE A 222 14.06 -6.32 8.01
N MET A 223 14.16 -5.23 7.25
CA MET A 223 13.27 -4.98 6.10
C MET A 223 13.53 -5.97 4.97
N LEU A 224 14.80 -6.31 4.75
CA LEU A 224 15.21 -7.34 3.80
C LEU A 224 14.69 -8.72 4.24
N TRP A 225 14.74 -9.02 5.55
CA TRP A 225 14.17 -10.24 6.11
C TRP A 225 12.66 -10.32 5.86
N VAL A 226 11.90 -9.30 6.29
CA VAL A 226 10.44 -9.26 6.12
C VAL A 226 10.05 -9.35 4.65
N GLY A 227 10.71 -8.57 3.78
CA GLY A 227 10.51 -8.64 2.34
C GLY A 227 10.85 -10.01 1.75
N GLY A 228 11.94 -10.63 2.21
CA GLY A 228 12.38 -11.96 1.79
C GLY A 228 11.39 -13.04 2.16
N VAL A 229 10.91 -13.05 3.41
CA VAL A 229 9.89 -13.99 3.89
C VAL A 229 8.57 -13.81 3.13
N VAL A 230 8.11 -12.57 2.92
CA VAL A 230 6.90 -12.31 2.13
C VAL A 230 7.06 -12.80 0.69
N LEU A 231 8.20 -12.53 0.06
CA LEU A 231 8.46 -12.96 -1.31
C LEU A 231 8.59 -14.49 -1.42
N LEU A 232 9.17 -15.14 -0.41
CA LEU A 232 9.35 -16.58 -0.34
C LEU A 232 8.03 -17.33 -0.15
N LEU A 233 7.19 -16.89 0.80
CA LEU A 233 5.96 -17.59 1.20
C LEU A 233 4.73 -17.14 0.41
N ALA A 234 4.64 -15.85 0.07
CA ALA A 234 3.45 -15.25 -0.54
C ALA A 234 3.65 -14.82 -2.01
N GLY A 235 4.89 -14.81 -2.50
CA GLY A 235 5.23 -14.55 -3.89
C GLY A 235 5.27 -13.07 -4.28
N ARG A 236 5.62 -12.82 -5.55
CA ARG A 236 5.98 -11.47 -6.04
C ARG A 236 4.84 -10.46 -6.00
N LYS A 237 3.61 -10.90 -6.28
CA LYS A 237 2.43 -10.01 -6.26
C LYS A 237 2.13 -9.50 -4.85
N VAL A 238 2.16 -10.38 -3.85
CA VAL A 238 1.92 -10.01 -2.45
C VAL A 238 3.05 -9.13 -1.94
N PHE A 239 4.30 -9.40 -2.32
CA PHE A 239 5.44 -8.53 -2.04
C PHE A 239 5.19 -7.08 -2.48
N TRP A 240 4.85 -6.84 -3.75
CA TRP A 240 4.56 -5.48 -4.25
C TRP A 240 3.34 -4.84 -3.59
N TRP A 241 2.32 -5.64 -3.26
CA TRP A 241 1.15 -5.14 -2.53
C TRP A 241 1.50 -4.68 -1.11
N SER A 242 2.37 -5.42 -0.42
CA SER A 242 2.87 -5.16 0.95
C SER A 242 4.04 -4.17 1.03
N LEU A 243 4.68 -3.87 -0.11
CA LEU A 243 5.90 -3.05 -0.18
C LEU A 243 5.76 -1.69 0.52
N PRO A 244 4.64 -0.94 0.40
CA PRO A 244 4.51 0.33 1.11
C PRO A 244 4.58 0.19 2.65
N SER A 245 4.00 -0.88 3.20
CA SER A 245 4.08 -1.19 4.64
C SER A 245 5.47 -1.61 5.05
N ILE A 246 6.16 -2.42 4.25
CA ILE A 246 7.56 -2.83 4.49
C ILE A 246 8.48 -1.61 4.43
N ALA A 247 8.27 -0.72 3.45
CA ALA A 247 9.02 0.52 3.31
C ALA A 247 8.82 1.46 4.50
N PHE A 248 7.62 1.49 5.11
CA PHE A 248 7.37 2.29 6.29
C PHE A 248 8.21 1.87 7.51
N LEU A 249 8.61 0.59 7.60
CA LEU A 249 9.52 0.12 8.64
C LEU A 249 10.90 0.81 8.59
N TRP A 250 11.25 1.50 7.50
CA TRP A 250 12.44 2.35 7.42
C TRP A 250 12.55 3.33 8.59
N PHE A 251 11.42 3.94 8.98
CA PHE A 251 11.37 4.93 10.07
C PHE A 251 11.51 4.32 11.47
N MET A 252 11.54 2.99 11.59
CA MET A 252 11.72 2.29 12.86
C MET A 252 13.18 2.32 13.34
N VAL A 253 14.13 2.42 12.41
CA VAL A 253 15.57 2.26 12.68
C VAL A 253 16.24 3.65 12.74
N PRO A 254 16.99 3.96 13.81
CA PRO A 254 17.70 5.23 13.91
C PRO A 254 18.75 5.35 12.79
N LEU A 255 18.98 6.58 12.34
CA LEU A 255 19.95 6.85 11.29
C LEU A 255 21.37 6.61 11.83
N PRO A 256 22.30 6.08 11.02
CA PRO A 256 23.69 5.98 11.44
C PRO A 256 24.27 7.37 11.67
N PHE A 257 25.06 7.53 12.73
CA PHE A 257 25.65 8.79 13.18
C PHE A 257 26.33 9.64 12.08
N ARG A 258 26.90 9.00 11.06
CA ARG A 258 27.44 9.71 9.88
C ARG A 258 26.33 10.41 9.11
N MET A 259 25.28 9.69 8.71
CA MET A 259 24.17 10.28 7.95
C MET A 259 23.42 11.33 8.77
N GLU A 260 23.27 11.07 10.06
CA GLU A 260 22.68 11.99 11.01
C GLU A 260 23.38 13.36 10.98
N ARG A 261 24.71 13.38 11.13
CA ARG A 261 25.49 14.63 11.09
C ARG A 261 25.44 15.32 9.74
N TRP A 262 25.50 14.57 8.65
CA TRP A 262 25.45 15.13 7.29
C TRP A 262 24.12 15.82 6.99
N LEU A 263 23.02 15.31 7.53
CA LEU A 263 21.70 15.90 7.37
C LEU A 263 21.47 17.02 8.39
N SER A 264 21.90 16.82 9.63
CA SER A 264 21.66 17.74 10.73
C SER A 264 22.37 19.08 10.59
N LEU A 265 23.67 19.07 10.24
CA LEU A 265 24.47 20.30 10.15
C LEU A 265 23.91 21.36 9.17
N PRO A 266 23.48 21.02 7.93
CA PRO A 266 22.88 22.00 7.04
C PRO A 266 21.50 22.45 7.50
N LEU A 267 20.68 21.55 8.07
CA LEU A 267 19.38 21.90 8.65
C LEU A 267 19.53 22.89 9.82
N GLN A 268 20.51 22.65 10.70
CA GLN A 268 20.84 23.57 11.79
C GLN A 268 21.28 24.92 11.24
N GLY A 269 22.23 24.96 10.30
CA GLY A 269 22.72 26.23 9.75
C GLY A 269 21.62 27.03 9.05
N ALA A 270 20.72 26.37 8.32
CA ALA A 270 19.55 27.01 7.73
C ALA A 270 18.58 27.53 8.81
N ALA A 271 18.32 26.74 9.86
CA ALA A 271 17.46 27.14 10.97
C ALA A 271 18.05 28.31 11.75
N THR A 272 19.36 28.34 12.00
CA THR A 272 20.06 29.44 12.67
C THR A 272 19.88 30.74 11.90
N LYS A 273 20.15 30.73 10.59
CA LYS A 273 20.01 31.91 9.73
C LYS A 273 18.57 32.41 9.69
N LEU A 274 17.61 31.50 9.52
CA LEU A 274 16.20 31.82 9.49
C LEU A 274 15.71 32.40 10.84
N SER A 275 16.12 31.79 11.95
CA SER A 275 15.76 32.24 13.29
C SER A 275 16.35 33.60 13.62
N CYS A 276 17.61 33.82 13.25
CA CYS A 276 18.29 35.11 13.41
C CYS A 276 17.54 36.22 12.66
N TRP A 277 17.17 35.96 11.40
CA TRP A 277 16.36 36.89 10.60
C TRP A 277 15.00 37.19 11.24
N ILE A 278 14.31 36.17 11.77
CA ILE A 278 13.03 36.36 12.48
C ILE A 278 13.22 37.18 13.76
N LEU A 279 14.25 36.90 14.57
CA LEU A 279 14.53 37.65 15.80
C LEU A 279 14.84 39.12 15.50
N GLN A 280 15.65 39.39 14.47
CA GLN A 280 15.91 40.75 14.00
C GLN A 280 14.63 41.46 13.54
N ALA A 281 13.77 40.77 12.81
CA ALA A 281 12.47 41.31 12.40
C ALA A 281 11.55 41.61 13.60
N LEU A 282 11.70 40.90 14.71
CA LEU A 282 11.00 41.14 15.97
C LEU A 282 11.68 42.20 16.86
N GLY A 283 12.67 42.93 16.33
CA GLY A 283 13.37 44.01 17.01
C GLY A 283 14.47 43.56 17.98
N GLN A 284 14.89 42.30 17.91
CA GLN A 284 15.94 41.77 18.77
C GLN A 284 17.33 41.89 18.13
N PRO A 285 18.38 42.29 18.87
CA PRO A 285 19.74 42.39 18.36
C PRO A 285 20.38 40.98 18.29
N ALA A 286 19.93 40.17 17.35
CA ALA A 286 20.41 38.81 17.13
C ALA A 286 21.58 38.78 16.13
N LEU A 287 22.67 38.10 16.47
CA LEU A 287 23.79 37.83 15.58
C LEU A 287 24.03 36.32 15.50
N ALA A 288 24.15 35.78 14.28
CA ALA A 288 24.41 34.35 14.08
C ALA A 288 25.88 34.12 13.69
N GLU A 289 26.60 33.35 14.51
CA GLU A 289 27.94 32.87 14.18
C GLU A 289 27.95 31.33 14.23
N GLY A 290 28.13 30.70 13.08
CA GLY A 290 27.99 29.25 12.95
C GLY A 290 26.60 28.77 13.37
N HIS A 291 26.54 27.98 14.45
CA HIS A 291 25.31 27.44 15.04
C HIS A 291 24.96 28.07 16.39
N VAL A 292 25.52 29.24 16.70
CA VAL A 292 25.23 30.00 17.91
C VAL A 292 24.54 31.30 17.53
N ILE A 293 23.49 31.67 18.27
CA ILE A 293 22.83 32.96 18.16
C ILE A 293 23.13 33.78 19.40
N PHE A 294 23.79 34.93 19.22
CA PHE A 294 23.99 35.92 20.27
C PHE A 294 22.80 36.85 20.31
N LEU A 295 22.25 37.07 21.51
CA LEU A 295 21.10 37.91 21.77
C LEU A 295 21.44 38.88 22.91
N GLY A 296 22.09 39.99 22.57
CA GLY A 296 22.76 40.84 23.56
C GLY A 296 23.86 40.06 24.29
N ASP A 297 23.78 39.98 25.63
CA ASP A 297 24.75 39.26 26.47
C ASP A 297 24.48 37.75 26.58
N HIS A 298 23.38 37.26 26.01
CA HIS A 298 23.01 35.86 26.07
C HIS A 298 23.46 35.10 24.82
N ARG A 299 24.06 33.92 25.02
CA ARG A 299 24.39 32.97 23.96
C ARG A 299 23.35 31.84 23.91
N LEU A 300 22.71 31.69 22.75
CA LEU A 300 21.81 30.58 22.46
C LEU A 300 22.59 29.57 21.61
N GLU A 301 23.09 28.55 22.28
CA GLU A 301 23.77 27.44 21.61
C GLU A 301 22.72 26.49 21.03
N ILE A 302 22.74 26.31 19.71
CA ILE A 302 21.88 25.33 19.04
C ILE A 302 22.57 23.98 19.20
N GLU A 303 22.43 23.41 20.40
CA GLU A 303 22.93 22.07 20.69
C GLU A 303 22.29 21.03 19.75
N GLN A 304 22.85 19.81 19.72
CA GLN A 304 22.30 18.73 18.89
C GLN A 304 20.83 18.40 19.18
N ALA A 305 20.32 18.75 20.36
CA ALA A 305 18.90 18.67 20.70
C ALA A 305 18.00 19.61 19.87
N CYS A 306 18.56 20.63 19.22
CA CYS A 306 17.91 21.58 18.32
C CYS A 306 18.21 21.28 16.83
N SER A 307 18.79 20.11 16.54
CA SER A 307 19.11 19.63 15.19
C SER A 307 17.93 19.62 14.22
N GLY A 308 16.70 19.69 14.73
CA GLY A 308 15.48 19.55 13.95
C GLY A 308 15.23 18.13 13.44
N LEU A 309 16.15 17.18 13.69
CA LEU A 309 16.09 15.84 13.13
C LEU A 309 14.87 15.06 13.64
N ARG A 310 14.55 15.15 14.93
CA ARG A 310 13.32 14.57 15.52
C ARG A 310 12.07 14.99 14.75
N ILE A 311 11.91 16.29 14.54
CA ILE A 311 10.74 16.86 13.87
C ILE A 311 10.76 16.46 12.39
N PHE A 312 11.93 16.50 11.74
CA PHE A 312 12.11 16.11 10.35
C PHE A 312 11.73 14.64 10.12
N VAL A 313 12.34 13.70 10.83
CA VAL A 313 12.05 12.27 10.67
C VAL A 313 10.59 11.98 11.02
N GLY A 314 10.06 12.59 12.09
CA GLY A 314 8.67 12.45 12.49
C GLY A 314 7.68 12.96 11.43
N ILE A 315 7.90 14.14 10.87
CA ILE A 315 7.02 14.69 9.83
C ILE A 315 7.17 13.94 8.50
N THR A 316 8.38 13.48 8.15
CA THR A 316 8.59 12.63 6.98
C THR A 316 7.86 11.29 7.15
N ALA A 317 7.91 10.67 8.33
CA ALA A 317 7.16 9.46 8.64
C ALA A 317 5.65 9.69 8.53
N LEU A 318 5.13 10.78 9.10
CA LEU A 318 3.72 11.16 9.00
C LEU A 318 3.30 11.41 7.53
N ALA A 319 4.11 12.13 6.76
CA ALA A 319 3.86 12.39 5.36
C ALA A 319 3.82 11.09 4.54
N PHE A 320 4.76 10.17 4.80
CA PHE A 320 4.79 8.86 4.15
C PHE A 320 3.57 8.02 4.52
N ALA A 321 3.21 7.98 5.80
CA ALA A 321 1.99 7.32 6.29
C ALA A 321 0.74 7.85 5.57
N TYR A 322 0.60 9.17 5.46
CA TYR A 322 -0.51 9.79 4.72
C TYR A 322 -0.50 9.37 3.25
N VAL A 323 0.66 9.42 2.58
CA VAL A 323 0.82 9.07 1.16
C VAL A 323 0.47 7.60 0.85
N ILE A 324 0.67 6.68 1.79
CA ILE A 324 0.27 5.27 1.66
C ILE A 324 -1.25 5.14 1.60
N VAL A 325 -1.95 5.87 2.48
CA VAL A 325 -3.41 5.77 2.67
C VAL A 325 -4.15 6.62 1.64
N ALA A 326 -3.60 7.78 1.29
CA ALA A 326 -4.21 8.73 0.38
C ALA A 326 -4.12 8.25 -1.08
N ARG A 327 -5.29 8.21 -1.74
CA ARG A 327 -5.40 8.00 -3.19
C ARG A 327 -5.15 9.32 -3.91
N ARG A 328 -3.88 9.68 -4.06
CA ARG A 328 -3.42 10.94 -4.69
C ARG A 328 -2.50 10.64 -5.86
N ALA A 329 -2.40 11.56 -6.82
CA ALA A 329 -1.44 11.45 -7.93
C ALA A 329 0.01 11.37 -7.39
N TRP A 330 0.90 10.73 -8.13
CA TRP A 330 2.28 10.51 -7.67
C TRP A 330 3.05 11.82 -7.45
N TRP A 331 2.76 12.87 -8.22
CA TRP A 331 3.34 14.20 -8.03
C TRP A 331 2.89 14.88 -6.74
N GLU A 332 1.59 14.77 -6.39
CA GLU A 332 1.07 15.28 -5.10
C GLU A 332 1.74 14.56 -3.93
N LYS A 333 1.95 13.25 -4.06
CA LYS A 333 2.68 12.44 -3.08
C LYS A 333 4.13 12.90 -2.93
N ALA A 334 4.82 13.14 -4.04
CA ALA A 334 6.18 13.67 -4.03
C ALA A 334 6.23 15.06 -3.37
N LEU A 335 5.31 15.95 -3.70
CA LEU A 335 5.23 17.30 -3.12
C LEU A 335 4.95 17.25 -1.61
N LEU A 336 4.10 16.34 -1.15
CA LEU A 336 3.84 16.12 0.28
C LEU A 336 5.04 15.56 1.04
N LEU A 337 5.84 14.70 0.42
CA LEU A 337 7.09 14.22 1.03
C LEU A 337 8.15 15.32 1.03
N LEU A 338 8.24 16.11 -0.03
CA LEU A 338 9.20 17.22 -0.13
C LEU A 338 8.86 18.38 0.81
N SER A 339 7.58 18.59 1.13
CA SER A 339 7.16 19.62 2.09
C SER A 339 7.60 19.33 3.53
N ALA A 340 8.00 18.09 3.85
CA ALA A 340 8.58 17.74 5.15
C ALA A 340 9.81 18.59 5.48
N VAL A 341 10.67 18.90 4.49
CA VAL A 341 11.88 19.71 4.69
C VAL A 341 11.56 21.14 5.14
N PRO A 342 10.78 21.95 4.39
CA PRO A 342 10.45 23.30 4.81
C PRO A 342 9.59 23.33 6.09
N ILE A 343 8.70 22.36 6.30
CA ILE A 343 7.93 22.27 7.55
C ILE A 343 8.86 22.07 8.75
N ALA A 344 9.80 21.13 8.66
CA ALA A 344 10.76 20.87 9.73
C ALA A 344 11.65 22.09 10.00
N LEU A 345 12.11 22.78 8.95
CA LEU A 345 12.92 23.99 9.07
C LEU A 345 12.17 25.12 9.78
N LEU A 346 10.92 25.38 9.36
CA LEU A 346 10.09 26.43 9.94
C LEU A 346 9.69 26.13 11.38
N ALA A 347 9.33 24.88 11.68
CA ALA A 347 9.03 24.45 13.04
C ALA A 347 10.26 24.57 13.96
N ASN A 348 11.45 24.20 13.47
CA ASN A 348 12.69 24.34 14.22
C ASN A 348 13.08 25.81 14.41
N ALA A 349 12.91 26.66 13.40
CA ALA A 349 13.16 28.08 13.53
C ALA A 349 12.20 28.75 14.52
N ALA A 350 10.91 28.41 14.46
CA ALA A 350 9.92 28.88 15.42
C ALA A 350 10.27 28.47 16.87
N ARG A 351 10.80 27.25 17.07
CA ARG A 351 11.33 26.83 18.37
C ARG A 351 12.47 27.73 18.83
N ILE A 352 13.50 27.91 18.00
CA ILE A 352 14.70 28.70 18.37
C ILE A 352 14.28 30.13 18.73
N VAL A 353 13.42 30.76 17.91
CA VAL A 353 12.87 32.10 18.17
C VAL A 353 12.09 32.12 19.48
N ALA A 354 11.17 31.18 19.69
CA ALA A 354 10.37 31.11 20.91
C ALA A 354 11.25 30.94 22.15
N THR A 355 12.26 30.07 22.10
CA THR A 355 13.21 29.91 23.21
C THR A 355 14.04 31.17 23.44
N GLY A 356 14.52 31.82 22.38
CA GLY A 356 15.33 33.03 22.49
C GLY A 356 14.57 34.22 23.08
N LEU A 357 13.31 34.43 22.66
CA LEU A 357 12.44 35.44 23.26
C LEU A 357 12.13 35.09 24.71
N LEU A 358 11.83 33.83 25.01
CA LEU A 358 11.49 33.41 26.35
C LEU A 358 12.64 33.67 27.34
N TYR A 359 13.89 33.44 26.93
CA TYR A 359 15.06 33.74 27.75
C TYR A 359 15.18 35.22 28.13
N GLN A 360 14.62 36.14 27.35
CA GLN A 360 14.63 37.57 27.69
C GLN A 360 13.54 37.96 28.68
N TYR A 361 12.35 37.33 28.58
CA TYR A 361 11.18 37.74 29.37
C TYR A 361 10.98 36.93 30.65
N VAL A 362 11.61 35.76 30.77
CA VAL A 362 11.34 34.82 31.87
C VAL A 362 12.60 34.56 32.69
N SER A 363 12.64 35.17 33.88
CA SER A 363 13.65 34.94 34.91
C SER A 363 13.10 34.03 36.02
N GLY A 364 13.52 32.77 36.03
CA GLY A 364 13.19 31.81 37.12
C GLY A 364 13.37 30.34 36.76
N GLU A 365 13.77 29.50 37.72
CA GLU A 365 14.02 28.05 37.53
C GLU A 365 12.74 27.24 37.22
N ALA A 366 11.63 27.54 37.91
CA ALA A 366 10.36 26.87 37.66
C ALA A 366 9.81 27.18 36.26
N ALA A 367 10.00 28.41 35.78
CA ALA A 367 9.55 28.82 34.47
C ALA A 367 10.46 28.28 33.34
N LYS A 368 11.76 28.12 33.58
CA LYS A 368 12.67 27.36 32.70
C LYS A 368 12.23 25.91 32.56
N LYS A 369 11.89 25.21 33.64
CA LYS A 369 11.45 23.80 33.58
C LYS A 369 10.16 23.62 32.78
N PHE A 370 9.14 24.45 33.02
CA PHE A 370 7.89 24.42 32.25
C PHE A 370 8.11 24.78 30.77
N SER A 371 9.06 25.67 30.47
CA SER A 371 9.34 26.07 29.10
C SER A 371 9.97 24.98 28.24
N HIS A 372 10.82 24.14 28.82
CA HIS A 372 11.48 23.06 28.08
C HIS A 372 10.51 21.92 27.74
N ASP A 373 9.66 21.51 28.69
CA ASP A 373 8.67 20.45 28.45
C ASP A 373 7.50 20.93 27.57
N GLY A 374 7.04 22.17 27.77
CA GLY A 374 5.96 22.77 26.98
C GLY A 374 6.33 23.06 25.53
N ALA A 375 7.55 23.56 25.29
CA ALA A 375 8.04 23.82 23.93
C ALA A 375 8.06 22.54 23.08
N GLY A 376 8.40 21.39 23.69
CA GLY A 376 8.36 20.06 23.07
C GLY A 376 7.04 19.75 22.36
N TRP A 377 5.93 19.87 23.10
CA TRP A 377 4.59 19.57 22.60
C TRP A 377 4.07 20.60 21.61
N VAL A 378 4.32 21.89 21.87
CA VAL A 378 3.91 22.99 20.98
C VAL A 378 4.54 22.84 19.60
N MET A 379 5.79 22.40 19.51
CA MET A 379 6.47 22.15 18.23
C MET A 379 5.81 21.05 17.41
N ILE A 380 5.40 19.95 18.04
CA ILE A 380 4.72 18.84 17.35
C ILE A 380 3.39 19.33 16.79
N LEU A 381 2.62 20.09 17.58
CA LEU A 381 1.35 20.68 17.15
C LEU A 381 1.56 21.68 16.00
N LEU A 382 2.61 22.51 16.07
CA LEU A 382 2.96 23.44 15.00
C LEU A 382 3.29 22.70 13.70
N ALA A 383 4.17 21.69 13.75
CA ALA A 383 4.53 20.89 12.58
C ALA A 383 3.32 20.17 11.97
N ALA A 384 2.46 19.57 12.80
CA ALA A 384 1.22 18.93 12.37
C ALA A 384 0.24 19.94 11.75
N GLY A 385 0.10 21.13 12.33
CA GLY A 385 -0.73 22.22 11.80
C GLY A 385 -0.24 22.71 10.44
N MET A 386 1.07 22.89 10.28
CA MET A 386 1.69 23.26 9.01
C MET A 386 1.49 22.17 7.94
N PHE A 387 1.64 20.90 8.30
CA PHE A 387 1.35 19.80 7.38
C PHE A 387 -0.12 19.75 6.98
N GLY A 388 -1.03 19.94 7.94
CA GLY A 388 -2.47 20.08 7.69
C GLY A 388 -2.80 21.25 6.77
N LEU A 389 -2.10 22.38 6.90
CA LEU A 389 -2.23 23.53 6.00
C LEU A 389 -1.81 23.17 4.56
N VAL A 390 -0.69 22.47 4.38
CA VAL A 390 -0.25 21.98 3.06
C VAL A 390 -1.30 21.06 2.45
N LEU A 391 -1.86 20.13 3.23
CA LEU A 391 -2.93 19.25 2.79
C LEU A 391 -4.17 20.04 2.38
N TRP A 392 -4.61 20.99 3.20
CA TRP A 392 -5.75 21.84 2.91
C TRP A 392 -5.54 22.66 1.63
N TYR A 393 -4.35 23.24 1.47
CA TYR A 393 -3.99 24.01 0.28
C TYR A 393 -4.01 23.14 -0.98
N LEU A 394 -3.42 21.93 -0.93
CA LEU A 394 -3.44 21.00 -2.08
C LEU A 394 -4.85 20.53 -2.42
N CYS A 395 -5.70 20.26 -1.42
CA CYS A 395 -7.10 19.90 -1.66
C CYS A 395 -7.88 21.05 -2.30
N ARG A 396 -7.49 22.31 -2.04
CA ARG A 396 -8.13 23.49 -2.63
C ARG A 396 -7.61 23.77 -4.04
N LEU A 397 -6.32 23.56 -4.28
CA LEU A 397 -5.65 23.82 -5.56
C LEU A 397 -5.98 22.76 -6.61
N VAL A 398 -5.94 21.49 -6.22
CA VAL A 398 -6.24 20.35 -7.10
C VAL A 398 -7.68 19.90 -6.82
N GLN A 399 -8.63 20.50 -7.53
CA GLN A 399 -9.99 20.00 -7.56
C GLN A 399 -10.04 18.80 -8.51
N GLU A 400 -10.24 17.61 -7.95
CA GLU A 400 -10.55 16.42 -8.76
C GLU A 400 -11.92 16.66 -9.40
N VAL A 401 -11.91 17.03 -10.68
CA VAL A 401 -13.14 17.09 -11.47
C VAL A 401 -13.53 15.64 -11.72
N GLU A 402 -14.56 15.17 -11.02
CA GLU A 402 -15.17 13.89 -11.31
C GLU A 402 -15.72 13.98 -12.74
N LEU A 403 -14.99 13.42 -13.70
CA LEU A 403 -15.42 13.31 -15.09
C LEU A 403 -16.59 12.30 -15.11
N VAL A 404 -17.80 12.81 -14.87
CA VAL A 404 -19.00 12.02 -15.02
C VAL A 404 -19.10 11.64 -16.50
N GLY A 405 -18.90 10.35 -16.79
CA GLY A 405 -19.06 9.83 -18.14
C GLY A 405 -20.47 10.12 -18.63
N VAL A 406 -20.60 10.63 -19.86
CA VAL A 406 -21.90 10.96 -20.49
C VAL A 406 -22.87 9.77 -20.43
N GLY A 407 -22.35 8.53 -20.49
CA GLY A 407 -23.13 7.31 -20.36
C GLY A 407 -23.78 7.08 -18.98
N ASP A 408 -23.24 7.66 -17.91
CA ASP A 408 -23.83 7.59 -16.56
C ASP A 408 -24.89 8.66 -16.35
N VAL A 409 -24.74 9.83 -16.99
CA VAL A 409 -25.79 10.88 -17.03
C VAL A 409 -27.00 10.38 -17.81
N VAL A 410 -26.80 9.81 -18.99
CA VAL A 410 -27.86 9.25 -19.84
C VAL A 410 -28.58 8.07 -19.17
N ARG A 411 -27.90 7.33 -18.30
CA ARG A 411 -28.53 6.24 -17.53
C ARG A 411 -29.34 6.75 -16.34
N ARG A 412 -28.99 7.91 -15.79
CA ARG A 412 -29.69 8.58 -14.70
C ARG A 412 -30.96 9.31 -15.16
N GLU A 413 -30.98 9.80 -16.39
CA GLU A 413 -32.17 10.42 -17.00
C GLU A 413 -33.18 9.40 -17.55
N ARG A 414 -32.78 8.14 -17.72
CA ARG A 414 -33.66 7.06 -18.21
C ARG A 414 -34.42 6.31 -17.12
N VAL A 415 -34.28 6.73 -15.86
CA VAL A 415 -35.02 6.24 -14.67
C VAL A 415 -35.83 7.41 -14.14
#